data_AF-A0A3N5UB26-F1
#
_entry.id   AF-A0A3N5UB26-F1
#
_cell.length_a   1.000
_cell.length_b   1.000
_cell.length_c   1.000
_cell.angle_alpha   90.00
_cell.angle_beta   90.00
_cell.angle_gamma   90.00
#
_symmetry.space_group_name_H-M   'P 1'
#
loop_
_entity.id
_entity.type
_entity.pdbx_description
1 polymer ?
#
loop_
_entity_poly.entity_id
_entity_poly.type
_entity_poly.pdbx_seq_one_letter_code
_entity_poly.pdbx_strand_id
1 'polypeptide(L)'
;MLGDTASNRTDTPFVPVALGEWVFVASVLDRAQNVQKISVDGGQNWATIAPPAGPIVSAMDLSLGWDIGQNNFWFNGEIDDVAMFNRALSDSEIKQIMQKGMTPQLAESLYPKDRAADVPPDVVLSWAPGLYASTHDVYFGTSSADVGAAGRANPLSVLVGKGLNASEYDLGRLTLGQTYYWRVDEVNTAPDSTIFKGEVCSFTIEPVGYALAGGSITATASSSTSAAEGPEKTIGGIGLDLDDLHSMDTAAMWLSGEVAAGASAWIQYEFDKTYSLHQMLVWNHNSQTESLIGLGIKEALVEHSLDGSTWTRLGDVHTFTQAPGTAGYASNTTIDFAGAAAKHVRITAVSNWKGVFKQNGLSEVRFLYVPTRARQPYPISDINDVHPELALTCRPGRHAASHNVYLSTDEQAVINGTAPVVKTTEAGFTPGTLALGQTYYWRVDEVNDAEAVKVWQGDVWKFSTGEYLVVDDFESYTD
;
A
#
# COMPACT_ATOMS: atom_id res chain seq x y z
N MET A 1 10.10 38.55 -13.00
CA MET A 1 11.23 38.26 -13.90
C MET A 1 12.49 38.20 -13.06
N LEU A 2 13.07 37.01 -12.98
CA LEU A 2 14.31 36.66 -12.31
C LEU A 2 15.35 36.41 -13.43
N GLY A 3 16.65 36.48 -13.18
CA GLY A 3 17.65 36.60 -14.24
C GLY A 3 19.10 36.56 -13.77
N ASP A 4 20.03 36.75 -14.69
CA ASP A 4 21.45 36.89 -14.40
C ASP A 4 21.89 38.28 -14.87
N THR A 5 22.90 38.82 -14.21
CA THR A 5 23.59 40.10 -14.44
C THR A 5 24.09 40.36 -15.88
N ALA A 6 23.87 39.45 -16.82
CA ALA A 6 24.46 39.46 -18.16
C ALA A 6 23.55 39.93 -19.32
N SER A 7 22.34 40.47 -19.11
CA SER A 7 21.55 41.03 -20.24
C SER A 7 20.66 42.25 -19.93
N ASN A 8 20.56 43.12 -20.93
CA ASN A 8 20.05 44.51 -20.92
C ASN A 8 18.54 44.72 -20.65
N ARG A 9 17.98 44.22 -19.53
CA ARG A 9 16.64 44.66 -19.08
C ARG A 9 16.67 45.25 -17.68
N THR A 10 16.59 46.58 -17.61
CA THR A 10 16.46 47.38 -16.38
C THR A 10 15.08 48.04 -16.32
N ASP A 11 14.03 47.27 -16.04
CA ASP A 11 12.67 47.84 -15.87
C ASP A 11 12.10 47.74 -14.45
N THR A 12 12.77 47.06 -13.52
CA THR A 12 12.51 47.03 -12.07
C THR A 12 13.73 46.40 -11.39
N PRO A 13 14.00 46.61 -10.09
CA PRO A 13 15.23 46.09 -9.51
C PRO A 13 15.23 44.56 -9.51
N PHE A 14 16.44 44.06 -9.72
CA PHE A 14 16.74 42.68 -9.96
C PHE A 14 16.99 41.97 -8.61
N VAL A 15 16.31 40.84 -8.36
CA VAL A 15 16.62 39.97 -7.20
C VAL A 15 17.45 38.80 -7.72
N PRO A 16 18.73 38.67 -7.31
CA PRO A 16 19.55 37.51 -7.65
C PRO A 16 18.93 36.23 -7.12
N VAL A 17 18.89 35.21 -7.98
CA VAL A 17 18.41 33.86 -7.67
C VAL A 17 19.55 32.90 -7.99
N ALA A 18 19.85 31.99 -7.07
CA ALA A 18 20.88 30.98 -7.30
C ALA A 18 20.45 30.03 -8.42
N LEU A 19 21.37 29.70 -9.33
CA LEU A 19 21.11 28.74 -10.39
C LEU A 19 21.19 27.32 -9.83
N GLY A 20 20.24 26.46 -10.24
CA GLY A 20 20.21 25.05 -9.83
C GLY A 20 19.59 24.79 -8.46
N GLU A 21 18.99 25.80 -7.83
CA GLU A 21 18.28 25.68 -6.56
C GLU A 21 16.79 26.01 -6.74
N TRP A 22 15.92 25.35 -5.97
CA TRP A 22 14.52 25.72 -5.87
C TRP A 22 14.39 27.01 -5.07
N VAL A 23 13.65 27.98 -5.60
CA VAL A 23 13.36 29.24 -4.92
C VAL A 23 11.87 29.52 -4.85
N PHE A 24 11.44 30.04 -3.71
CA PHE A 24 10.07 30.47 -3.52
C PHE A 24 9.92 31.94 -3.94
N VAL A 25 8.96 32.25 -4.80
CA VAL A 25 8.75 33.61 -5.32
C VAL A 25 7.32 34.04 -5.11
N ALA A 26 7.12 35.19 -4.45
CA ALA A 26 5.82 35.79 -4.28
C ALA A 26 5.78 37.21 -4.84
N SER A 27 4.75 37.52 -5.62
CA SER A 27 4.44 38.87 -6.10
C SER A 27 3.08 39.29 -5.54
N VAL A 28 3.04 40.43 -4.86
CA VAL A 28 1.82 40.95 -4.24
C VAL A 28 1.53 42.34 -4.78
N LEU A 29 0.30 42.55 -5.25
CA LEU A 29 -0.24 43.85 -5.62
C LEU A 29 -1.36 44.22 -4.65
N ASP A 30 -1.09 45.17 -3.75
CA ASP A 30 -2.04 45.71 -2.79
C ASP A 30 -2.57 47.06 -3.28
N ARG A 31 -3.82 47.07 -3.77
CA ARG A 31 -4.50 48.27 -4.24
C ARG A 31 -4.96 49.19 -3.10
N ALA A 32 -5.20 48.66 -1.91
CA ALA A 32 -5.65 49.45 -0.76
C ALA A 32 -4.50 50.30 -0.20
N GLN A 33 -3.30 49.72 -0.16
CA GLN A 33 -2.08 50.42 0.26
C GLN A 33 -1.34 51.10 -0.90
N ASN A 34 -1.75 50.83 -2.14
CA ASN A 34 -1.08 51.25 -3.36
C ASN A 34 0.39 50.80 -3.41
N VAL A 35 0.63 49.53 -3.08
CA VAL A 35 1.97 48.92 -3.04
C VAL A 35 2.03 47.69 -3.94
N GLN A 36 3.15 47.51 -4.63
CA GLN A 36 3.53 46.22 -5.23
C GLN A 36 4.81 45.72 -4.57
N LYS A 37 4.86 44.42 -4.24
CA LYS A 37 6.01 43.78 -3.59
C LYS A 37 6.41 42.50 -4.31
N ILE A 38 7.70 42.21 -4.30
CA ILE A 38 8.25 40.91 -4.74
C ILE A 38 9.15 40.38 -3.63
N SER A 39 8.92 39.13 -3.24
CA SER A 39 9.71 38.39 -2.26
C SER A 39 10.34 37.16 -2.91
N VAL A 40 11.58 36.86 -2.52
CA VAL A 40 12.25 35.59 -2.85
C VAL A 40 12.68 34.95 -1.53
N ASP A 41 12.40 33.67 -1.35
CA ASP A 41 12.68 32.86 -0.15
C ASP A 41 12.25 33.55 1.16
N GLY A 42 11.08 34.19 1.13
CA GLY A 42 10.42 34.73 2.33
C GLY A 42 11.02 36.03 2.86
N GLY A 43 12.01 36.61 2.17
CA GLY A 43 12.50 37.97 2.39
C GLY A 43 11.93 38.94 1.35
N GLN A 44 11.38 40.08 1.79
CA GLN A 44 10.96 41.14 0.87
C GLN A 44 12.20 41.75 0.21
N ASN A 45 12.34 41.50 -1.09
CA ASN A 45 13.53 41.92 -1.83
C ASN A 45 13.24 43.16 -2.68
N TRP A 46 11.97 43.47 -2.92
CA TRP A 46 11.56 44.70 -3.57
C TRP A 46 10.14 45.16 -3.21
N ALA A 47 9.94 46.48 -3.11
CA ALA A 47 8.61 47.10 -3.05
C ALA A 47 8.59 48.45 -3.79
N THR A 48 7.44 48.81 -4.36
CA THR A 48 7.15 50.16 -4.90
C THR A 48 5.81 50.68 -4.39
N ILE A 49 5.74 51.98 -4.13
CA ILE A 49 4.50 52.71 -3.74
C ILE A 49 3.79 53.35 -4.95
N ALA A 50 4.31 53.11 -6.16
CA ALA A 50 3.73 53.56 -7.43
C ALA A 50 3.49 52.37 -8.38
N PRO A 51 2.58 51.44 -8.03
CA PRO A 51 2.29 50.28 -8.86
C PRO A 51 1.58 50.68 -10.17
N PRO A 52 1.58 49.81 -11.20
CA PRO A 52 0.87 50.06 -12.46
C PRO A 52 -0.60 50.45 -12.23
N ALA A 53 -1.01 51.60 -12.76
CA ALA A 53 -2.37 52.13 -12.60
C ALA A 53 -3.38 51.40 -13.50
N GLY A 54 -4.65 51.38 -13.09
CA GLY A 54 -5.76 50.81 -13.85
C GLY A 54 -6.33 49.51 -13.25
N PRO A 55 -7.51 49.08 -13.73
CA PRO A 55 -8.17 47.87 -13.22
C PRO A 55 -7.44 46.60 -13.68
N ILE A 56 -7.44 45.56 -12.84
CA ILE A 56 -6.98 44.23 -13.24
C ILE A 56 -8.14 43.58 -14.00
N VAL A 57 -8.09 43.64 -15.33
CA VAL A 57 -9.11 43.09 -16.21
C VAL A 57 -8.48 42.05 -17.13
N SER A 58 -9.24 41.01 -17.45
CA SER A 58 -8.82 40.01 -18.43
C SER A 58 -8.74 40.65 -19.82
N ALA A 59 -7.53 40.88 -20.31
CA ALA A 59 -7.28 41.44 -21.64
C ALA A 59 -6.62 40.42 -22.59
N MET A 60 -5.98 39.39 -22.03
CA MET A 60 -5.30 38.29 -22.72
C MET A 60 -5.21 37.09 -21.76
N ASP A 61 -4.93 35.90 -22.30
CA ASP A 61 -4.70 34.70 -21.50
C ASP A 61 -3.47 34.90 -20.59
N LEU A 62 -3.56 34.40 -19.35
CA LEU A 62 -2.45 34.41 -18.40
C LEU A 62 -1.49 33.26 -18.71
N SER A 63 -0.21 33.55 -18.89
CA SER A 63 0.85 32.55 -19.00
C SER A 63 1.75 32.52 -17.77
N LEU A 64 2.24 31.33 -17.45
CA LEU A 64 3.26 31.07 -16.45
C LEU A 64 4.54 30.66 -17.18
N GLY A 65 5.68 31.24 -16.79
CA GLY A 65 6.95 30.96 -17.45
C GLY A 65 7.08 31.50 -18.88
N TRP A 66 6.20 32.41 -19.31
CA TRP A 66 6.27 33.04 -20.63
C TRP A 66 5.84 34.52 -20.55
N ASP A 67 6.67 35.42 -21.09
CA ASP A 67 6.39 36.87 -21.20
C ASP A 67 5.55 37.13 -22.48
N ILE A 68 4.23 37.26 -22.31
CA ILE A 68 3.28 37.65 -23.37
C ILE A 68 3.43 39.16 -23.62
N GLY A 69 4.43 39.50 -24.42
CA GLY A 69 4.72 40.86 -24.85
C GLY A 69 5.56 40.86 -26.12
N GLN A 70 6.04 42.04 -26.55
CA GLN A 70 6.84 42.19 -27.77
C GLN A 70 8.12 41.33 -27.79
N ASN A 71 8.58 40.88 -26.62
CA ASN A 71 9.86 40.19 -26.47
C ASN A 71 9.76 38.65 -26.52
N ASN A 72 8.58 38.08 -26.20
CA ASN A 72 8.27 36.65 -26.35
C ASN A 72 9.28 35.68 -25.69
N PHE A 73 9.74 35.97 -24.47
CA PHE A 73 10.74 35.16 -23.76
C PHE A 73 10.12 34.05 -22.90
N TRP A 74 10.77 32.89 -22.91
CA TRP A 74 10.45 31.76 -22.05
C TRP A 74 11.32 31.77 -20.79
N PHE A 75 10.74 31.34 -19.68
CA PHE A 75 11.48 31.02 -18.47
C PHE A 75 12.29 29.75 -18.71
N ASN A 76 13.61 29.86 -18.53
CA ASN A 76 14.53 28.74 -18.68
C ASN A 76 14.75 28.08 -17.32
N GLY A 77 13.80 27.25 -16.89
CA GLY A 77 13.83 26.53 -15.62
C GLY A 77 12.57 25.67 -15.42
N GLU A 78 12.51 24.94 -14.31
CA GLU A 78 11.33 24.18 -13.90
C GLU A 78 10.44 25.04 -12.99
N ILE A 79 9.13 24.87 -13.11
CA ILE A 79 8.12 25.48 -12.25
C ILE A 79 7.31 24.32 -11.68
N ASP A 80 7.17 24.30 -10.35
CA ASP A 80 6.36 23.31 -9.65
C ASP A 80 5.03 23.95 -9.19
N ASP A 81 4.91 24.25 -7.89
CA ASP A 81 3.71 24.82 -7.28
C ASP A 81 3.41 26.27 -7.74
N VAL A 82 2.18 26.50 -8.21
CA VAL A 82 1.69 27.84 -8.58
C VAL A 82 0.31 28.12 -7.99
N ALA A 83 0.20 29.22 -7.24
CA ALA A 83 -1.05 29.74 -6.71
C ALA A 83 -1.26 31.20 -7.08
N MET A 84 -2.52 31.55 -7.33
CA MET A 84 -2.95 32.92 -7.57
C MET A 84 -4.08 33.28 -6.60
N PHE A 85 -3.90 34.37 -5.86
CA PHE A 85 -4.84 34.82 -4.85
C PHE A 85 -5.63 36.03 -5.36
N ASN A 86 -6.93 36.08 -5.06
CA ASN A 86 -7.80 37.21 -5.39
C ASN A 86 -7.70 38.38 -4.38
N ARG A 87 -6.72 38.32 -3.46
CA ARG A 87 -6.42 39.33 -2.44
C ARG A 87 -4.91 39.47 -2.27
N ALA A 88 -4.50 40.60 -1.72
CA ALA A 88 -3.12 40.77 -1.27
C ALA A 88 -2.83 39.87 -0.06
N LEU A 89 -1.67 39.21 -0.07
CA LEU A 89 -1.16 38.44 1.07
C LEU A 89 -0.22 39.30 1.91
N SER A 90 -0.27 39.11 3.23
CA SER A 90 0.68 39.69 4.17
C SER A 90 2.00 38.92 4.19
N ASP A 91 3.06 39.53 4.71
CA ASP A 91 4.39 38.91 4.79
C ASP A 91 4.40 37.63 5.64
N SER A 92 3.58 37.60 6.69
CA SER A 92 3.41 36.41 7.53
C SER A 92 2.77 35.26 6.75
N GLU A 93 1.76 35.55 5.92
CA GLU A 93 1.09 34.53 5.09
C GLU A 93 2.03 34.00 4.00
N ILE A 94 2.82 34.88 3.37
CA ILE A 94 3.83 34.50 2.37
C ILE A 94 4.88 33.58 3.00
N LYS A 95 5.39 33.95 4.19
CA LYS A 95 6.38 33.14 4.91
C LYS A 95 5.82 31.77 5.30
N GLN A 96 4.55 31.72 5.71
CA GLN A 96 3.89 30.45 6.04
C GLN A 96 3.68 29.58 4.80
N ILE A 97 3.24 30.15 3.67
CA ILE A 97 3.10 29.41 2.41
C ILE A 97 4.45 28.85 1.97
N MET A 98 5.53 29.63 2.10
CA MET A 98 6.87 29.14 1.79
C MET A 98 7.29 27.97 2.70
N GLN A 99 6.97 28.04 3.99
CA GLN A 99 7.38 27.03 4.98
C GLN A 99 6.51 25.77 4.97
N LYS A 100 5.23 25.91 4.61
CA LYS A 100 4.20 24.86 4.76
C LYS A 100 3.50 24.46 3.45
N GLY A 101 3.83 25.10 2.33
CA GLY A 101 3.17 24.86 1.04
C GLY A 101 1.97 25.77 0.78
N MET A 102 1.34 25.62 -0.39
CA MET A 102 0.33 26.57 -0.91
C MET A 102 -1.04 26.54 -0.21
N THR A 103 -1.30 25.52 0.60
CA THR A 103 -2.58 25.28 1.27
C THR A 103 -2.43 25.09 2.78
N PRO A 104 -1.76 26.02 3.50
CA PRO A 104 -1.44 25.84 4.93
C PRO A 104 -2.68 25.76 5.83
N GLN A 105 -3.88 25.99 5.30
CA GLN A 105 -5.15 25.90 5.99
C GLN A 105 -5.77 24.51 5.96
N LEU A 106 -5.29 23.61 5.09
CA LEU A 106 -5.80 22.25 4.97
C LEU A 106 -5.10 21.29 5.93
N ALA A 107 -5.75 20.18 6.23
CA ALA A 107 -5.14 19.08 6.96
C ALA A 107 -3.98 18.48 6.15
N GLU A 108 -2.90 18.14 6.84
CA GLU A 108 -1.68 17.56 6.27
C GLU A 108 -1.38 16.19 6.90
N SER A 109 -0.35 15.49 6.41
CA SER A 109 0.12 14.21 7.00
C SER A 109 -1.00 13.19 7.21
N LEU A 110 -1.93 13.11 6.25
CA LEU A 110 -3.11 12.26 6.33
C LEU A 110 -2.71 10.78 6.41
N TYR A 111 -3.29 10.06 7.37
CA TYR A 111 -3.20 8.62 7.48
C TYR A 111 -4.62 8.00 7.55
N PRO A 112 -4.94 7.04 6.67
CA PRO A 112 -4.15 6.57 5.53
C PRO A 112 -3.92 7.65 4.48
N LYS A 113 -2.69 7.70 3.93
CA LYS A 113 -2.35 8.60 2.81
C LYS A 113 -3.25 8.33 1.58
N ASP A 114 -3.38 9.31 0.69
CA ASP A 114 -4.15 9.12 -0.54
C ASP A 114 -3.60 7.93 -1.35
N ARG A 115 -4.54 7.13 -1.86
CA ARG A 115 -4.34 5.87 -2.60
C ARG A 115 -3.54 4.83 -1.84
N ALA A 116 -3.49 4.89 -0.50
CA ALA A 116 -2.91 3.83 0.30
C ALA A 116 -3.61 2.50 -0.01
N ALA A 117 -2.82 1.44 -0.18
CA ALA A 117 -3.31 0.08 -0.33
C ALA A 117 -2.85 -0.74 0.86
N ASP A 118 -3.47 -1.90 1.05
CA ASP A 118 -3.14 -2.84 2.12
C ASP A 118 -3.33 -2.29 3.55
N VAL A 119 -4.27 -1.36 3.73
CA VAL A 119 -4.54 -0.71 5.02
C VAL A 119 -5.23 -1.69 5.98
N PRO A 120 -4.88 -1.71 7.28
CA PRO A 120 -5.57 -2.52 8.28
C PRO A 120 -7.07 -2.21 8.36
N PRO A 121 -7.94 -3.22 8.59
CA PRO A 121 -9.38 -3.01 8.65
C PRO A 121 -9.82 -2.19 9.86
N ASP A 122 -9.03 -2.12 10.92
CA ASP A 122 -9.22 -1.36 12.15
C ASP A 122 -8.44 -0.04 12.16
N VAL A 123 -8.24 0.53 10.97
CA VAL A 123 -7.49 1.79 10.83
C VAL A 123 -8.19 2.96 11.51
N VAL A 124 -7.42 3.71 12.30
CA VAL A 124 -7.81 5.02 12.83
C VAL A 124 -7.31 6.09 11.85
N LEU A 125 -8.23 6.93 11.38
CA LEU A 125 -7.85 8.08 10.57
C LEU A 125 -7.08 9.07 11.45
N SER A 126 -5.99 9.64 10.96
CA SER A 126 -5.28 10.72 11.65
C SER A 126 -4.72 11.74 10.67
N TRP A 127 -4.50 12.96 11.15
CA TRP A 127 -3.98 14.06 10.35
C TRP A 127 -3.25 15.08 11.22
N ALA A 128 -2.41 15.90 10.60
CA ALA A 128 -1.92 17.12 11.20
C ALA A 128 -2.90 18.26 10.90
N PRO A 129 -3.38 19.01 11.91
CA PRO A 129 -4.24 20.16 11.71
C PRO A 129 -3.65 21.21 10.77
N GLY A 130 -4.52 21.76 9.92
CA GLY A 130 -4.22 23.00 9.21
C GLY A 130 -3.88 24.13 10.18
N LEU A 131 -3.07 25.11 9.74
CA LEU A 131 -2.47 26.14 10.59
C LEU A 131 -3.48 26.95 11.43
N TYR A 132 -4.67 27.18 10.90
CA TYR A 132 -5.71 27.99 11.55
C TYR A 132 -6.84 27.13 12.15
N ALA A 133 -6.73 25.81 12.04
CA ALA A 133 -7.75 24.89 12.48
C ALA A 133 -7.97 24.94 13.98
N SER A 134 -9.22 25.14 14.38
CA SER A 134 -9.69 24.94 15.75
C SER A 134 -10.39 23.60 15.91
N THR A 135 -11.14 23.17 14.88
CA THR A 135 -11.88 21.91 14.89
C THR A 135 -11.92 21.32 13.49
N HIS A 136 -12.30 20.04 13.41
CA HIS A 136 -12.29 19.27 12.17
C HIS A 136 -13.67 18.67 11.87
N ASP A 137 -14.08 18.65 10.61
CA ASP A 137 -15.16 17.78 10.15
C ASP A 137 -14.59 16.67 9.28
N VAL A 138 -14.97 15.42 9.57
CA VAL A 138 -14.49 14.23 8.86
C VAL A 138 -15.62 13.65 8.02
N TYR A 139 -15.35 13.47 6.73
CA TYR A 139 -16.25 12.84 5.77
C TYR A 139 -15.66 11.50 5.33
N PHE A 140 -16.47 10.45 5.30
CA PHE A 140 -16.04 9.09 4.97
C PHE A 140 -17.16 8.31 4.26
N GLY A 141 -16.83 7.57 3.22
CA GLY A 141 -17.78 6.71 2.52
C GLY A 141 -17.18 5.90 1.38
N THR A 142 -18.01 5.18 0.64
CA THR A 142 -17.61 4.35 -0.52
C THR A 142 -17.72 5.08 -1.87
N SER A 143 -18.20 6.33 -1.87
CA SER A 143 -18.42 7.15 -3.06
C SER A 143 -17.55 8.40 -3.01
N SER A 144 -16.56 8.47 -3.90
CA SER A 144 -15.70 9.64 -4.06
C SER A 144 -16.50 10.90 -4.36
N ALA A 145 -17.57 10.78 -5.16
CA ALA A 145 -18.43 11.89 -5.52
C ALA A 145 -19.22 12.44 -4.33
N ASP A 146 -19.78 11.56 -3.49
CA ASP A 146 -20.56 12.00 -2.32
C ASP A 146 -19.65 12.62 -1.26
N VAL A 147 -18.51 11.98 -0.97
CA VAL A 147 -17.48 12.58 -0.12
C VAL A 147 -17.09 13.92 -0.71
N GLY A 148 -16.74 14.00 -2.00
CA GLY A 148 -16.41 15.21 -2.74
C GLY A 148 -17.46 16.32 -2.65
N ALA A 149 -18.75 16.03 -2.73
CA ALA A 149 -19.82 17.03 -2.77
C ALA A 149 -20.34 17.45 -1.41
N ALA A 150 -20.19 16.62 -0.37
CA ALA A 150 -20.76 16.86 0.95
C ALA A 150 -20.27 18.15 1.62
N GLY A 151 -21.10 18.67 2.53
CA GLY A 151 -20.76 19.75 3.45
C GLY A 151 -21.73 19.75 4.64
N ARG A 152 -21.49 20.57 5.67
CA ARG A 152 -22.33 20.60 6.89
C ARG A 152 -23.84 20.71 6.65
N ALA A 153 -24.26 21.52 5.67
CA ALA A 153 -25.67 21.74 5.35
C ALA A 153 -26.30 20.62 4.52
N ASN A 154 -25.47 19.88 3.76
CA ASN A 154 -25.88 18.74 2.96
C ASN A 154 -24.81 17.64 3.08
N PRO A 155 -24.86 16.83 4.14
CA PRO A 155 -23.79 15.89 4.47
C PRO A 155 -23.76 14.64 3.60
N LEU A 156 -24.77 14.40 2.74
CA LEU A 156 -24.90 13.22 1.87
C LEU A 156 -24.68 11.88 2.61
N SER A 157 -25.00 11.83 3.90
CA SER A 157 -24.77 10.67 4.80
C SER A 157 -23.31 10.21 4.92
N VAL A 158 -22.33 11.06 4.54
CA VAL A 158 -20.90 10.76 4.64
C VAL A 158 -20.18 11.58 5.70
N LEU A 159 -20.84 12.54 6.36
CA LEU A 159 -20.28 13.26 7.52
C LEU A 159 -20.27 12.35 8.75
N VAL A 160 -19.10 11.85 9.13
CA VAL A 160 -18.93 10.92 10.26
C VAL A 160 -18.47 11.61 11.54
N GLY A 161 -17.67 12.67 11.42
CA GLY A 161 -17.23 13.49 12.55
C GLY A 161 -17.50 14.98 12.29
N LYS A 162 -18.04 15.71 13.25
CA LYS A 162 -18.32 17.15 13.11
C LYS A 162 -17.79 17.93 14.30
N GLY A 163 -16.99 18.96 14.05
CA GLY A 163 -16.43 19.84 15.08
C GLY A 163 -15.54 19.11 16.07
N LEU A 164 -14.73 18.15 15.60
CA LEU A 164 -13.82 17.37 16.42
C LEU A 164 -12.66 18.25 16.89
N ASN A 165 -12.24 18.11 18.15
CA ASN A 165 -11.01 18.72 18.67
C ASN A 165 -9.79 17.80 18.49
N ALA A 166 -10.02 16.49 18.38
CA ALA A 166 -8.98 15.51 18.15
C ALA A 166 -8.67 15.42 16.65
N SER A 167 -7.39 15.25 16.31
CA SER A 167 -6.91 15.08 14.94
C SER A 167 -6.84 13.60 14.54
N GLU A 168 -7.78 12.82 15.09
CA GLU A 168 -7.96 11.40 14.83
C GLU A 168 -9.44 11.01 14.87
N TYR A 169 -9.80 9.96 14.13
CA TYR A 169 -11.15 9.43 14.09
C TYR A 169 -11.17 7.92 13.86
N ASP A 170 -11.73 7.18 14.81
CA ASP A 170 -11.92 5.73 14.72
C ASP A 170 -13.20 5.40 13.92
N LEU A 171 -13.04 4.65 12.83
CA LEU A 171 -14.12 4.20 11.96
C LEU A 171 -14.72 2.85 12.39
N GLY A 172 -14.10 2.20 13.38
CA GLY A 172 -14.30 0.79 13.66
C GLY A 172 -13.78 -0.10 12.54
N ARG A 173 -14.20 -1.37 12.56
CA ARG A 173 -13.72 -2.37 11.60
C ARG A 173 -14.38 -2.22 10.22
N LEU A 174 -13.55 -2.03 9.20
CA LEU A 174 -13.93 -1.86 7.79
C LEU A 174 -13.89 -3.18 7.00
N THR A 175 -14.55 -3.17 5.84
CA THR A 175 -14.65 -4.35 4.96
C THR A 175 -13.34 -4.60 4.20
N LEU A 176 -12.86 -5.84 4.23
CA LEU A 176 -11.66 -6.28 3.50
C LEU A 176 -11.80 -6.08 1.98
N GLY A 177 -10.72 -5.66 1.34
CA GLY A 177 -10.66 -5.40 -0.11
C GLY A 177 -11.49 -4.21 -0.60
N GLN A 178 -12.20 -3.51 0.28
CA GLN A 178 -13.00 -2.34 -0.08
C GLN A 178 -12.12 -1.09 -0.13
N THR A 179 -12.29 -0.31 -1.19
CA THR A 179 -11.76 1.06 -1.28
C THR A 179 -12.75 2.04 -0.66
N TYR A 180 -12.27 2.90 0.23
CA TYR A 180 -13.02 3.98 0.84
C TYR A 180 -12.43 5.34 0.45
N TYR A 181 -13.26 6.36 0.56
CA TYR A 181 -12.91 7.76 0.31
C TYR A 181 -13.16 8.56 1.57
N TRP A 182 -12.27 9.51 1.85
CA TRP A 182 -12.38 10.35 3.02
C TRP A 182 -11.79 11.73 2.79
N ARG A 183 -12.18 12.67 3.66
CA ARG A 183 -11.75 14.06 3.64
C ARG A 183 -11.81 14.63 5.05
N VAL A 184 -10.89 15.54 5.36
CA VAL A 184 -10.98 16.42 6.53
C VAL A 184 -11.24 17.84 6.06
N ASP A 185 -12.31 18.46 6.54
CA ASP A 185 -12.52 19.91 6.40
C ASP A 185 -12.04 20.59 7.69
N GLU A 186 -11.15 21.58 7.53
CA GLU A 186 -10.58 22.35 8.63
C GLU A 186 -11.43 23.57 8.96
N VAL A 187 -11.69 23.79 10.25
CA VAL A 187 -12.59 24.87 10.70
C VAL A 187 -11.85 25.84 11.61
N ASN A 188 -11.78 27.09 11.18
CA ASN A 188 -11.08 28.15 11.91
C ASN A 188 -11.65 28.42 13.30
N THR A 189 -10.82 29.03 14.15
CA THR A 189 -11.25 29.66 15.40
C THR A 189 -12.27 30.78 15.13
N ALA A 190 -13.16 31.04 16.09
CA ALA A 190 -14.06 32.21 16.06
C ALA A 190 -13.27 33.53 15.83
N PRO A 191 -13.87 34.56 15.19
CA PRO A 191 -15.30 34.74 14.92
C PRO A 191 -15.77 34.30 13.53
N ASP A 192 -14.89 34.05 12.56
CA ASP A 192 -15.26 33.74 11.18
C ASP A 192 -15.69 32.27 11.02
N SER A 193 -15.10 31.35 11.79
CA SER A 193 -15.37 29.90 11.74
C SER A 193 -15.37 29.34 10.31
N THR A 194 -14.52 29.92 9.46
CA THR A 194 -14.40 29.59 8.05
C THR A 194 -14.04 28.11 7.91
N ILE A 195 -14.72 27.42 7.00
CA ILE A 195 -14.49 26.01 6.72
C ILE A 195 -13.64 25.91 5.45
N PHE A 196 -12.45 25.34 5.59
CA PHE A 196 -11.56 25.00 4.50
C PHE A 196 -11.78 23.54 4.12
N LYS A 197 -12.37 23.35 2.94
CA LYS A 197 -12.69 22.02 2.44
C LYS A 197 -11.41 21.30 2.00
N GLY A 198 -11.16 20.13 2.57
CA GLY A 198 -9.99 19.31 2.23
C GLY A 198 -10.11 18.63 0.87
N GLU A 199 -9.02 17.98 0.48
CA GLU A 199 -9.00 17.10 -0.69
C GLU A 199 -9.66 15.75 -0.37
N VAL A 200 -10.17 15.08 -1.41
CA VAL A 200 -10.72 13.72 -1.25
C VAL A 200 -9.61 12.72 -1.42
N CYS A 201 -9.27 12.04 -0.33
CA CYS A 201 -8.32 10.93 -0.32
C CYS A 201 -9.05 9.60 -0.46
N SER A 202 -8.32 8.59 -0.92
CA SER A 202 -8.78 7.20 -1.02
C SER A 202 -7.83 6.25 -0.32
N PHE A 203 -8.32 5.13 0.17
CA PHE A 203 -7.49 4.01 0.58
C PHE A 203 -8.22 2.69 0.42
N THR A 204 -7.47 1.60 0.27
CA THR A 204 -8.01 0.24 0.11
C THR A 204 -7.58 -0.62 1.29
N ILE A 205 -8.59 -1.18 1.97
CA ILE A 205 -8.35 -2.15 3.03
C ILE A 205 -7.73 -3.42 2.45
N GLU A 206 -6.85 -4.06 3.21
CA GLU A 206 -6.22 -5.31 2.83
C GLU A 206 -7.16 -6.34 2.21
N PRO A 207 -6.69 -7.13 1.21
CA PRO A 207 -7.52 -8.10 0.52
C PRO A 207 -7.92 -9.26 1.44
N VAL A 208 -8.97 -10.00 1.07
CA VAL A 208 -9.41 -11.18 1.82
C VAL A 208 -8.36 -12.30 1.82
N GLY A 209 -7.54 -12.42 0.78
CA GLY A 209 -6.40 -13.33 0.77
C GLY A 209 -5.25 -12.76 -0.03
N TYR A 210 -4.03 -13.16 0.34
CA TYR A 210 -2.80 -12.79 -0.36
C TYR A 210 -2.36 -13.94 -1.24
N ALA A 211 -1.87 -13.62 -2.44
CA ALA A 211 -1.25 -14.62 -3.30
C ALA A 211 0.01 -15.17 -2.63
N LEU A 212 0.09 -16.49 -2.55
CA LEU A 212 1.31 -17.17 -2.15
C LEU A 212 2.33 -17.03 -3.28
N ALA A 213 3.53 -16.57 -2.96
CA ALA A 213 4.59 -16.39 -3.94
C ALA A 213 5.01 -17.75 -4.51
N GLY A 214 5.28 -17.82 -5.82
CA GLY A 214 5.71 -19.07 -6.47
C GLY A 214 6.99 -19.66 -5.85
N GLY A 215 7.90 -18.82 -5.34
CA GLY A 215 9.10 -19.26 -4.63
C GLY A 215 8.84 -19.99 -3.30
N SER A 216 7.64 -19.87 -2.74
CA SER A 216 7.18 -20.61 -1.56
C SER A 216 6.47 -21.91 -1.92
N ILE A 217 6.42 -22.31 -3.20
CA ILE A 217 5.69 -23.47 -3.69
C ILE A 217 6.63 -24.39 -4.48
N THR A 218 6.63 -25.68 -4.14
CA THR A 218 7.25 -26.75 -4.93
C THR A 218 6.15 -27.56 -5.61
N ALA A 219 6.08 -27.50 -6.93
CA ALA A 219 5.11 -28.27 -7.71
C ALA A 219 5.72 -29.60 -8.19
N THR A 220 4.98 -30.69 -8.03
CA THR A 220 5.34 -32.04 -8.48
C THR A 220 4.13 -32.70 -9.13
N ALA A 221 4.34 -33.62 -10.07
CA ALA A 221 3.24 -34.28 -10.77
C ALA A 221 3.51 -35.76 -10.98
N SER A 222 2.44 -36.50 -11.29
CA SER A 222 2.51 -37.92 -11.65
C SER A 222 3.42 -38.18 -12.84
N SER A 223 3.42 -37.26 -13.81
CA SER A 223 4.20 -37.32 -15.04
C SER A 223 4.14 -35.96 -15.75
N SER A 224 5.04 -35.78 -16.73
CA SER A 224 5.00 -34.71 -17.72
C SER A 224 5.31 -35.28 -19.10
N THR A 225 4.73 -34.70 -20.14
CA THR A 225 5.02 -35.08 -21.53
C THR A 225 6.41 -34.69 -21.97
N SER A 226 6.92 -33.57 -21.46
CA SER A 226 8.26 -33.09 -21.74
C SER A 226 8.82 -32.35 -20.54
N ALA A 227 10.15 -32.14 -20.53
CA ALA A 227 10.80 -31.31 -19.51
C ALA A 227 10.45 -29.81 -19.66
N ALA A 228 9.91 -29.39 -20.81
CA ALA A 228 9.47 -28.01 -21.02
C ALA A 228 8.05 -27.77 -20.48
N GLU A 229 7.28 -28.83 -20.22
CA GLU A 229 5.89 -28.80 -19.76
C GLU A 229 5.77 -29.42 -18.35
N GLY A 230 6.71 -29.04 -17.49
CA GLY A 230 6.82 -29.52 -16.11
C GLY A 230 5.77 -28.90 -15.17
N PRO A 231 5.53 -29.52 -14.00
CA PRO A 231 4.58 -28.98 -13.01
C PRO A 231 4.94 -27.59 -12.50
N GLU A 232 6.22 -27.22 -12.49
CA GLU A 232 6.71 -25.90 -12.11
C GLU A 232 6.20 -24.77 -13.01
N LYS A 233 5.67 -25.10 -14.20
CA LYS A 233 5.03 -24.12 -15.08
C LYS A 233 3.71 -23.59 -14.55
N THR A 234 3.10 -24.30 -13.60
CA THR A 234 1.80 -23.94 -13.03
C THR A 234 1.88 -22.98 -11.85
N ILE A 235 3.07 -22.47 -11.52
CA ILE A 235 3.28 -21.57 -10.39
C ILE A 235 4.16 -20.39 -10.79
N GLY A 236 4.03 -19.30 -10.05
CA GLY A 236 4.94 -18.15 -10.16
C GLY A 236 4.67 -17.25 -11.36
N GLY A 237 3.58 -17.44 -12.10
CA GLY A 237 3.14 -16.53 -13.16
C GLY A 237 3.95 -16.59 -14.44
N ILE A 238 4.62 -17.71 -14.73
CA ILE A 238 5.52 -17.85 -15.90
C ILE A 238 4.80 -17.55 -17.22
N GLY A 239 3.52 -17.89 -17.34
CA GLY A 239 2.72 -17.66 -18.55
C GLY A 239 1.72 -16.51 -18.48
N LEU A 240 1.74 -15.73 -17.39
CA LEU A 240 0.84 -14.60 -17.15
C LEU A 240 1.47 -13.27 -17.58
N ASP A 241 0.65 -12.36 -18.12
CA ASP A 241 1.03 -10.97 -18.34
C ASP A 241 0.76 -10.07 -17.12
N LEU A 242 0.98 -8.76 -17.28
CA LEU A 242 0.79 -7.77 -16.21
C LEU A 242 -0.68 -7.60 -15.80
N ASP A 243 -1.62 -8.01 -16.65
CA ASP A 243 -3.07 -7.93 -16.41
C ASP A 243 -3.63 -9.26 -15.89
N ASP A 244 -2.75 -10.19 -15.49
CA ASP A 244 -3.11 -11.50 -14.96
C ASP A 244 -3.77 -12.44 -15.98
N LEU A 245 -3.40 -12.28 -17.25
CA LEU A 245 -3.94 -13.06 -18.36
C LEU A 245 -2.91 -14.05 -18.90
N HIS A 246 -3.33 -15.30 -19.08
CA HIS A 246 -2.46 -16.35 -19.58
C HIS A 246 -2.47 -16.45 -21.11
N SER A 247 -1.33 -16.80 -21.69
CA SER A 247 -1.16 -17.03 -23.12
C SER A 247 -1.61 -18.43 -23.59
N MET A 248 -1.34 -18.77 -24.86
CA MET A 248 -1.47 -20.13 -25.42
C MET A 248 -0.13 -20.89 -25.49
N ASP A 249 0.95 -20.32 -24.96
CA ASP A 249 2.27 -20.94 -25.02
C ASP A 249 2.31 -22.20 -24.15
N THR A 250 2.39 -23.36 -24.77
CA THR A 250 2.41 -24.64 -24.07
C THR A 250 3.67 -24.81 -23.23
N ALA A 251 4.79 -24.15 -23.56
CA ALA A 251 6.01 -24.18 -22.74
C ALA A 251 5.86 -23.45 -21.39
N ALA A 252 4.77 -22.70 -21.22
CA ALA A 252 4.37 -22.07 -19.97
C ALA A 252 3.25 -22.84 -19.25
N MET A 253 2.99 -24.10 -19.63
CA MET A 253 1.92 -24.92 -19.06
C MET A 253 2.46 -26.28 -18.63
N TRP A 254 1.80 -26.92 -17.67
CA TRP A 254 2.02 -28.33 -17.38
C TRP A 254 1.10 -29.19 -18.24
N LEU A 255 1.67 -30.25 -18.81
CA LEU A 255 0.92 -31.32 -19.48
C LEU A 255 1.45 -32.66 -19.01
N SER A 256 0.58 -33.47 -18.41
CA SER A 256 0.93 -34.84 -18.02
C SER A 256 1.27 -35.71 -19.22
N GLY A 257 2.10 -36.73 -18.96
CA GLY A 257 2.30 -37.83 -19.90
C GLY A 257 1.04 -38.68 -20.06
N GLU A 258 1.05 -39.63 -20.99
CA GLU A 258 -0.08 -40.53 -21.20
C GLU A 258 -0.40 -41.32 -19.92
N VAL A 259 -1.68 -41.28 -19.50
CA VAL A 259 -2.15 -41.92 -18.27
C VAL A 259 -2.61 -43.35 -18.59
N ALA A 260 -2.05 -44.34 -17.89
CA ALA A 260 -2.44 -45.74 -18.03
C ALA A 260 -3.90 -45.98 -17.63
N ALA A 261 -4.51 -47.03 -18.20
CA ALA A 261 -5.89 -47.40 -17.87
C ALA A 261 -6.07 -47.66 -16.36
N GLY A 262 -7.05 -46.99 -15.76
CA GLY A 262 -7.33 -47.09 -14.32
C GLY A 262 -6.44 -46.21 -13.42
N ALA A 263 -5.47 -45.48 -13.98
CA ALA A 263 -4.72 -44.46 -13.29
C ALA A 263 -5.29 -43.05 -13.57
N SER A 264 -4.84 -42.08 -12.78
CA SER A 264 -5.16 -40.65 -12.94
C SER A 264 -3.87 -39.84 -12.96
N ALA A 265 -3.84 -38.80 -13.80
CA ALA A 265 -2.83 -37.75 -13.65
C ALA A 265 -3.11 -36.96 -12.37
N TRP A 266 -2.06 -36.58 -11.66
CA TRP A 266 -2.15 -35.69 -10.51
C TRP A 266 -1.03 -34.67 -10.54
N ILE A 267 -1.31 -33.51 -9.96
CA ILE A 267 -0.32 -32.47 -9.65
C ILE A 267 -0.48 -32.07 -8.18
N GLN A 268 0.64 -31.87 -7.51
CA GLN A 268 0.74 -31.59 -6.09
C GLN A 268 1.63 -30.36 -5.86
N TYR A 269 1.19 -29.53 -4.93
CA TYR A 269 1.87 -28.32 -4.50
C TYR A 269 2.25 -28.50 -3.03
N GLU A 270 3.54 -28.45 -2.73
CA GLU A 270 4.06 -28.34 -1.36
C GLU A 270 4.45 -26.89 -1.09
N PHE A 271 4.01 -26.35 0.04
CA PHE A 271 4.36 -25.02 0.50
C PHE A 271 5.53 -25.07 1.48
N ASP A 272 6.32 -23.99 1.53
CA ASP A 272 7.44 -23.82 2.46
C ASP A 272 7.04 -23.98 3.94
N LYS A 273 5.82 -23.56 4.29
CA LYS A 273 5.20 -23.72 5.61
C LYS A 273 3.70 -23.95 5.49
N THR A 274 3.05 -24.24 6.62
CA THR A 274 1.59 -24.35 6.66
C THR A 274 0.95 -22.98 6.46
N TYR A 275 -0.07 -22.88 5.62
CA TYR A 275 -0.89 -21.68 5.44
C TYR A 275 -2.36 -21.95 5.75
N SER A 276 -3.08 -20.91 6.17
CA SER A 276 -4.54 -20.90 6.19
C SER A 276 -5.03 -20.54 4.78
N LEU A 277 -5.29 -21.53 3.94
CA LEU A 277 -5.68 -21.29 2.54
C LEU A 277 -7.07 -20.66 2.45
N HIS A 278 -7.18 -19.60 1.66
CA HIS A 278 -8.44 -18.95 1.34
C HIS A 278 -9.04 -19.57 0.06
N GLN A 279 -8.36 -19.43 -1.07
CA GLN A 279 -8.87 -19.89 -2.36
C GLN A 279 -7.73 -20.39 -3.26
N MET A 280 -8.07 -21.21 -4.25
CA MET A 280 -7.23 -21.56 -5.38
C MET A 280 -7.88 -21.05 -6.66
N LEU A 281 -7.15 -20.25 -7.42
CA LEU A 281 -7.53 -19.81 -8.76
C LEU A 281 -6.82 -20.70 -9.78
N VAL A 282 -7.56 -21.18 -10.77
CA VAL A 282 -7.03 -22.11 -11.78
C VAL A 282 -7.17 -21.53 -13.17
N TRP A 283 -6.04 -21.53 -13.88
CA TRP A 283 -5.97 -21.39 -15.32
C TRP A 283 -5.79 -22.78 -15.93
N ASN A 284 -6.75 -23.21 -16.72
CA ASN A 284 -6.73 -24.53 -17.33
C ASN A 284 -5.78 -24.56 -18.54
N HIS A 285 -5.33 -25.74 -18.98
CA HIS A 285 -4.44 -25.86 -20.14
C HIS A 285 -5.07 -25.24 -21.39
N ASN A 286 -4.35 -24.35 -22.06
CA ASN A 286 -4.90 -23.40 -23.03
C ASN A 286 -4.19 -23.42 -24.39
N SER A 287 -3.87 -24.62 -24.91
CA SER A 287 -3.34 -24.73 -26.28
C SER A 287 -4.35 -24.23 -27.32
N GLN A 288 -3.87 -23.81 -28.50
CA GLN A 288 -4.72 -23.36 -29.62
C GLN A 288 -5.77 -24.41 -30.03
N THR A 289 -5.49 -25.70 -29.82
CA THR A 289 -6.39 -26.82 -30.15
C THR A 289 -7.30 -27.24 -29.00
N GLU A 290 -7.35 -26.51 -27.89
CA GLU A 290 -8.10 -26.89 -26.68
C GLU A 290 -9.59 -27.15 -26.97
N SER A 291 -10.21 -26.33 -27.82
CA SER A 291 -11.61 -26.51 -28.21
C SER A 291 -11.89 -27.81 -29.00
N LEU A 292 -10.87 -28.39 -29.63
CA LEU A 292 -10.95 -29.62 -30.43
C LEU A 292 -10.51 -30.86 -29.65
N ILE A 293 -9.43 -30.75 -28.87
CA ILE A 293 -8.76 -31.89 -28.22
C ILE A 293 -9.08 -31.97 -26.72
N GLY A 294 -9.28 -30.83 -26.05
CA GLY A 294 -9.67 -30.76 -24.65
C GLY A 294 -8.68 -31.39 -23.68
N LEU A 295 -7.44 -30.92 -23.66
CA LEU A 295 -6.39 -31.41 -22.75
C LEU A 295 -6.51 -30.82 -21.35
N GLY A 296 -7.25 -29.72 -21.19
CA GLY A 296 -7.57 -29.17 -19.88
C GLY A 296 -8.34 -30.15 -19.00
N ILE A 297 -8.05 -30.11 -17.70
CA ILE A 297 -8.79 -30.88 -16.69
C ILE A 297 -10.25 -30.43 -16.71
N LYS A 298 -11.19 -31.37 -16.79
CA LYS A 298 -12.63 -31.09 -16.68
C LYS A 298 -13.13 -31.40 -15.29
N GLU A 299 -12.94 -32.63 -14.82
CA GLU A 299 -13.36 -33.06 -13.48
C GLU A 299 -12.12 -33.33 -12.64
N ALA A 300 -12.10 -32.82 -11.41
CA ALA A 300 -10.96 -32.93 -10.51
C ALA A 300 -11.38 -33.28 -9.08
N LEU A 301 -10.56 -34.10 -8.42
CA LEU A 301 -10.55 -34.21 -6.96
C LEU A 301 -9.51 -33.22 -6.43
N VAL A 302 -9.90 -32.38 -5.48
CA VAL A 302 -8.99 -31.46 -4.80
C VAL A 302 -8.91 -31.86 -3.33
N GLU A 303 -7.68 -32.05 -2.84
CA GLU A 303 -7.39 -32.47 -1.48
C GLU A 303 -6.28 -31.60 -0.89
N HIS A 304 -6.28 -31.45 0.44
CA HIS A 304 -5.22 -30.76 1.17
C HIS A 304 -4.68 -31.61 2.32
N SER A 305 -3.46 -31.31 2.75
CA SER A 305 -2.79 -32.03 3.82
C SER A 305 -1.82 -31.12 4.59
N LEU A 306 -1.57 -31.47 5.85
CA LEU A 306 -0.52 -30.86 6.67
C LEU A 306 0.82 -31.60 6.54
N ASP A 307 0.80 -32.89 6.20
CA ASP A 307 1.96 -33.79 6.26
C ASP A 307 2.29 -34.49 4.93
N GLY A 308 1.44 -34.33 3.90
CA GLY A 308 1.61 -34.94 2.58
C GLY A 308 1.21 -36.42 2.50
N SER A 309 0.75 -37.00 3.60
CA SER A 309 0.38 -38.43 3.72
C SER A 309 -1.10 -38.63 4.06
N THR A 310 -1.65 -37.80 4.94
CA THR A 310 -3.07 -37.81 5.34
C THR A 310 -3.79 -36.70 4.60
N TRP A 311 -4.71 -37.07 3.72
CA TRP A 311 -5.37 -36.13 2.81
C TRP A 311 -6.83 -35.90 3.21
N THR A 312 -7.23 -34.64 3.24
CA THR A 312 -8.61 -34.22 3.44
C THR A 312 -9.16 -33.70 2.12
N ARG A 313 -10.28 -34.26 1.67
CA ARG A 313 -10.93 -33.86 0.42
C ARG A 313 -11.73 -32.58 0.61
N LEU A 314 -11.60 -31.64 -0.33
CA LEU A 314 -12.40 -30.43 -0.37
C LEU A 314 -13.69 -30.71 -1.14
N GLY A 315 -14.75 -31.12 -0.44
CA GLY A 315 -16.03 -31.43 -1.07
C GLY A 315 -15.96 -32.62 -2.03
N ASP A 316 -16.82 -32.62 -3.06
CA ASP A 316 -16.93 -33.71 -4.03
C ASP A 316 -15.99 -33.53 -5.23
N VAL A 317 -16.45 -33.85 -6.45
CA VAL A 317 -15.70 -33.66 -7.69
C VAL A 317 -15.96 -32.24 -8.18
N HIS A 318 -14.90 -31.49 -8.46
CA HIS A 318 -14.97 -30.13 -8.99
C HIS A 318 -14.98 -30.17 -10.51
N THR A 319 -15.80 -29.32 -11.14
CA THR A 319 -15.73 -29.09 -12.58
C THR A 319 -14.92 -27.84 -12.87
N PHE A 320 -13.77 -27.97 -13.52
CA PHE A 320 -12.95 -26.85 -13.96
C PHE A 320 -13.42 -26.37 -15.33
N THR A 321 -13.56 -25.06 -15.49
CA THR A 321 -14.00 -24.44 -16.75
C THR A 321 -12.97 -24.68 -17.86
N GLN A 322 -13.43 -24.99 -19.08
CA GLN A 322 -12.54 -25.18 -20.23
C GLN A 322 -11.84 -23.85 -20.56
N ALA A 323 -10.54 -23.90 -20.87
CA ALA A 323 -9.85 -22.72 -21.40
C ALA A 323 -10.31 -22.43 -22.85
N PRO A 324 -10.27 -21.16 -23.30
CA PRO A 324 -10.84 -20.77 -24.59
C PRO A 324 -10.02 -21.23 -25.80
N GLY A 325 -8.75 -21.63 -25.61
CA GLY A 325 -7.80 -21.87 -26.70
C GLY A 325 -7.35 -20.59 -27.40
N THR A 326 -7.33 -19.47 -26.66
CA THR A 326 -6.90 -18.13 -27.13
C THR A 326 -6.06 -17.44 -26.05
N ALA A 327 -5.15 -16.55 -26.44
CA ALA A 327 -4.37 -15.75 -25.50
C ALA A 327 -5.23 -14.70 -24.78
N GLY A 328 -4.73 -14.17 -23.66
CA GLY A 328 -5.43 -13.11 -22.91
C GLY A 328 -6.54 -13.66 -22.00
N TYR A 329 -6.32 -14.84 -21.41
CA TYR A 329 -7.33 -15.57 -20.64
C TYR A 329 -7.06 -15.49 -19.12
N ALA A 330 -7.99 -14.92 -18.35
CA ALA A 330 -7.94 -14.85 -16.88
C ALA A 330 -8.37 -16.16 -16.20
N SER A 331 -8.12 -16.35 -14.91
CA SER A 331 -8.59 -17.54 -14.19
C SER A 331 -10.10 -17.68 -14.34
N ASN A 332 -10.58 -18.88 -14.66
CA ASN A 332 -12.01 -19.14 -14.89
C ASN A 332 -12.59 -20.19 -13.93
N THR A 333 -11.81 -20.60 -12.94
CA THR A 333 -12.22 -21.55 -11.92
C THR A 333 -11.63 -21.13 -10.58
N THR A 334 -12.47 -21.06 -9.55
CA THR A 334 -12.10 -20.73 -8.17
C THR A 334 -12.56 -21.86 -7.27
N ILE A 335 -11.66 -22.37 -6.43
CA ILE A 335 -11.96 -23.37 -5.40
C ILE A 335 -11.75 -22.74 -4.03
N ASP A 336 -12.77 -22.75 -3.19
CA ASP A 336 -12.70 -22.24 -1.82
C ASP A 336 -12.14 -23.29 -0.86
N PHE A 337 -11.20 -22.88 -0.01
CA PHE A 337 -10.59 -23.70 1.03
C PHE A 337 -11.21 -23.43 2.41
N ALA A 338 -12.07 -22.40 2.54
CA ALA A 338 -12.73 -22.02 3.78
C ALA A 338 -11.76 -21.86 4.97
N GLY A 339 -10.52 -21.40 4.73
CA GLY A 339 -9.51 -21.22 5.76
C GLY A 339 -8.77 -22.51 6.16
N ALA A 340 -8.86 -23.59 5.39
CA ALA A 340 -8.22 -24.86 5.72
C ALA A 340 -6.69 -24.69 5.88
N ALA A 341 -6.18 -25.21 6.99
CA ALA A 341 -4.74 -25.27 7.22
C ALA A 341 -4.11 -26.36 6.34
N ALA A 342 -3.15 -25.97 5.52
CA ALA A 342 -2.50 -26.88 4.58
C ALA A 342 -1.03 -26.51 4.37
N LYS A 343 -0.19 -27.54 4.26
CA LYS A 343 1.16 -27.44 3.68
C LYS A 343 1.20 -28.06 2.28
N HIS A 344 0.24 -28.92 1.95
CA HIS A 344 0.15 -29.56 0.65
C HIS A 344 -1.25 -29.44 0.07
N VAL A 345 -1.33 -29.28 -1.26
CA VAL A 345 -2.57 -29.41 -2.04
C VAL A 345 -2.32 -30.35 -3.20
N ARG A 346 -3.27 -31.25 -3.49
CA ARG A 346 -3.22 -32.15 -4.64
C ARG A 346 -4.49 -32.02 -5.47
N ILE A 347 -4.29 -31.91 -6.78
CA ILE A 347 -5.35 -31.98 -7.79
C ILE A 347 -5.17 -33.31 -8.52
N THR A 348 -6.17 -34.17 -8.46
CA THR A 348 -6.21 -35.44 -9.21
C THR A 348 -7.24 -35.34 -10.32
N ALA A 349 -6.81 -35.47 -11.58
CA ALA A 349 -7.70 -35.42 -12.72
C ALA A 349 -8.58 -36.68 -12.79
N VAL A 350 -9.89 -36.46 -12.88
CA VAL A 350 -10.91 -37.50 -13.11
C VAL A 350 -11.21 -37.61 -14.60
N SER A 351 -11.33 -36.47 -15.29
CA SER A 351 -11.56 -36.43 -16.73
C SER A 351 -11.03 -35.14 -17.37
N ASN A 352 -10.92 -35.14 -18.70
CA ASN A 352 -10.64 -33.96 -19.53
C ASN A 352 -11.82 -33.65 -20.46
N TRP A 353 -11.77 -32.53 -21.18
CA TRP A 353 -12.95 -31.96 -21.83
C TRP A 353 -13.49 -32.74 -23.03
N LYS A 354 -12.62 -33.36 -23.85
CA LYS A 354 -13.05 -34.10 -25.05
C LYS A 354 -12.70 -35.58 -25.03
N GLY A 355 -11.83 -36.04 -24.13
CA GLY A 355 -11.46 -37.45 -24.02
C GLY A 355 -10.65 -38.01 -25.20
N VAL A 356 -10.17 -37.15 -26.10
CA VAL A 356 -9.42 -37.55 -27.31
C VAL A 356 -8.07 -38.17 -26.92
N PHE A 357 -7.38 -37.55 -25.97
CA PHE A 357 -6.19 -38.11 -25.32
C PHE A 357 -6.46 -38.34 -23.83
N LYS A 358 -5.61 -39.13 -23.17
CA LYS A 358 -5.69 -39.39 -21.72
C LYS A 358 -4.84 -38.44 -20.88
N GLN A 359 -4.12 -37.53 -21.54
CA GLN A 359 -3.35 -36.49 -20.88
C GLN A 359 -4.26 -35.40 -20.32
N ASN A 360 -3.74 -34.71 -19.32
CA ASN A 360 -4.38 -33.63 -18.59
C ASN A 360 -3.36 -32.53 -18.35
N GLY A 361 -3.76 -31.27 -18.43
CA GLY A 361 -2.86 -30.15 -18.20
C GLY A 361 -3.52 -29.00 -17.44
N LEU A 362 -2.66 -28.12 -16.93
CA LEU A 362 -3.01 -26.84 -16.32
C LEU A 362 -2.01 -25.78 -16.79
N SER A 363 -2.46 -24.53 -16.86
CA SER A 363 -1.60 -23.40 -17.20
C SER A 363 -0.98 -22.78 -15.97
N GLU A 364 -1.80 -22.38 -14.99
CA GLU A 364 -1.36 -21.72 -13.74
C GLU A 364 -2.33 -22.08 -12.61
N VAL A 365 -1.81 -22.18 -11.39
CA VAL A 365 -2.59 -22.34 -10.17
C VAL A 365 -2.08 -21.34 -9.14
N ARG A 366 -2.94 -20.42 -8.73
CA ARG A 366 -2.63 -19.45 -7.68
C ARG A 366 -3.34 -19.79 -6.39
N PHE A 367 -2.59 -19.96 -5.32
CA PHE A 367 -3.11 -20.11 -3.98
C PHE A 367 -3.19 -18.75 -3.29
N LEU A 368 -4.35 -18.41 -2.74
CA LEU A 368 -4.57 -17.28 -1.87
C LEU A 368 -4.64 -17.78 -0.42
N TYR A 369 -4.04 -17.05 0.53
CA TYR A 369 -4.07 -17.39 1.95
C TYR A 369 -4.51 -16.21 2.82
N VAL A 370 -5.11 -16.53 3.97
CA VAL A 370 -5.40 -15.56 5.03
C VAL A 370 -4.14 -15.36 5.87
N PRO A 371 -3.66 -14.11 6.11
CA PRO A 371 -2.45 -13.87 6.87
C PRO A 371 -2.71 -14.12 8.37
N THR A 372 -2.45 -15.33 8.84
CA THR A 372 -2.66 -15.73 10.25
C THR A 372 -1.44 -15.54 11.14
N ARG A 373 -0.31 -15.10 10.57
CA ARG A 373 0.93 -14.82 11.29
C ARG A 373 1.19 -13.32 11.38
N ALA A 374 1.91 -12.93 12.43
CA ALA A 374 2.47 -11.60 12.56
C ALA A 374 3.37 -11.27 11.36
N ARG A 375 3.29 -10.03 10.87
CA ARG A 375 4.02 -9.54 9.70
C ARG A 375 4.36 -8.06 9.85
N GLN A 376 5.17 -7.51 8.95
CA GLN A 376 5.56 -6.09 8.97
C GLN A 376 6.12 -5.65 10.35
N PRO A 377 7.21 -6.29 10.84
CA PRO A 377 7.78 -5.96 12.14
C PRO A 377 8.40 -4.57 12.16
N TYR A 378 8.34 -3.93 13.32
CA TYR A 378 9.22 -2.85 13.73
C TYR A 378 9.95 -3.26 15.02
N PRO A 379 11.29 -3.16 15.07
CA PRO A 379 12.17 -2.77 13.97
C PRO A 379 12.07 -3.76 12.80
N ILE A 380 12.25 -3.26 11.57
CA ILE A 380 12.29 -4.13 10.39
C ILE A 380 13.43 -5.12 10.55
N SER A 381 13.26 -6.36 10.07
CA SER A 381 14.33 -7.36 10.20
C SER A 381 15.62 -6.87 9.55
N ASP A 382 16.75 -7.24 10.16
CA ASP A 382 18.12 -6.95 9.74
C ASP A 382 18.55 -5.47 9.89
N ILE A 383 17.73 -4.63 10.51
CA ILE A 383 18.12 -3.26 10.86
C ILE A 383 19.17 -3.25 11.97
N ASN A 384 20.13 -2.33 11.85
CA ASN A 384 21.20 -2.12 12.82
C ASN A 384 21.08 -0.73 13.45
N ASP A 385 21.87 -0.51 14.50
CA ASP A 385 21.97 0.77 15.20
C ASP A 385 20.61 1.28 15.75
N VAL A 386 19.80 0.34 16.23
CA VAL A 386 18.51 0.65 16.84
C VAL A 386 18.73 1.20 18.25
N HIS A 387 17.96 2.21 18.63
CA HIS A 387 17.96 2.73 19.99
C HIS A 387 17.57 1.60 20.98
N PRO A 388 18.30 1.37 22.08
CA PRO A 388 18.06 0.25 23.00
C PRO A 388 16.73 0.36 23.76
N GLU A 389 16.14 1.56 23.83
CA GLU A 389 14.77 1.76 24.31
C GLU A 389 13.86 1.91 23.10
N LEU A 390 13.12 0.86 22.82
CA LEU A 390 12.18 0.80 21.71
C LEU A 390 10.95 -0.02 22.07
N ALA A 391 9.88 0.18 21.31
CA ALA A 391 8.76 -0.75 21.26
C ALA A 391 8.93 -1.66 20.05
N LEU A 392 8.78 -2.97 20.27
CA LEU A 392 8.61 -3.95 19.21
C LEU A 392 7.14 -3.95 18.79
N THR A 393 6.85 -3.77 17.51
CA THR A 393 5.47 -3.82 17.00
C THR A 393 5.40 -4.66 15.73
N CYS A 394 4.25 -5.23 15.44
CA CYS A 394 4.02 -5.95 14.20
C CYS A 394 2.56 -5.80 13.81
N ARG A 395 2.26 -6.01 12.53
CA ARG A 395 0.89 -6.21 12.09
C ARG A 395 0.41 -7.60 12.53
N PRO A 396 -0.65 -7.69 13.35
CA PRO A 396 -1.19 -8.97 13.79
C PRO A 396 -1.68 -9.86 12.65
N GLY A 397 -1.66 -11.17 12.89
CA GLY A 397 -2.42 -12.14 12.11
C GLY A 397 -3.93 -11.89 12.22
N ARG A 398 -4.68 -12.07 11.12
CA ARG A 398 -6.10 -11.66 11.00
C ARG A 398 -7.06 -12.27 12.03
N HIS A 399 -6.70 -13.41 12.61
CA HIS A 399 -7.52 -14.14 13.59
C HIS A 399 -6.81 -14.25 14.95
N ALA A 400 -5.75 -13.47 15.19
CA ALA A 400 -5.09 -13.46 16.47
C ALA A 400 -6.02 -12.89 17.56
N ALA A 401 -6.12 -13.60 18.68
CA ALA A 401 -6.76 -13.10 19.90
C ALA A 401 -5.73 -12.63 20.93
N SER A 402 -4.51 -13.15 20.86
CA SER A 402 -3.37 -12.73 21.68
C SER A 402 -2.06 -13.15 21.00
N HIS A 403 -0.96 -12.63 21.53
CA HIS A 403 0.39 -12.76 20.99
C HIS A 403 1.32 -13.37 22.04
N ASN A 404 2.08 -14.40 21.66
CA ASN A 404 3.24 -14.86 22.42
C ASN A 404 4.50 -14.25 21.79
N VAL A 405 5.13 -13.31 22.48
CA VAL A 405 6.34 -12.61 22.02
C VAL A 405 7.57 -13.25 22.67
N TYR A 406 8.50 -13.69 21.83
CA TYR A 406 9.80 -14.24 22.25
C TYR A 406 10.89 -13.26 21.84
N LEU A 407 11.80 -12.94 22.75
CA LEU A 407 12.94 -12.05 22.50
C LEU A 407 14.18 -12.63 23.19
N SER A 408 15.28 -12.78 22.45
CA SER A 408 16.55 -13.27 23.00
C SER A 408 17.73 -12.87 22.11
N THR A 409 18.94 -12.91 22.66
CA THR A 409 20.18 -12.89 21.87
C THR A 409 20.55 -14.28 21.32
N ASP A 410 19.87 -15.34 21.79
CA ASP A 410 19.97 -16.70 21.25
C ASP A 410 18.88 -16.95 20.20
N GLU A 411 19.28 -16.95 18.93
CA GLU A 411 18.42 -17.22 17.78
C GLU A 411 17.71 -18.56 17.89
N GLN A 412 18.42 -19.61 18.31
CA GLN A 412 17.87 -20.96 18.36
C GLN A 412 16.86 -21.09 19.49
N ALA A 413 17.06 -20.38 20.60
CA ALA A 413 16.09 -20.32 21.68
C ALA A 413 14.76 -19.69 21.20
N VAL A 414 14.83 -18.66 20.36
CA VAL A 414 13.65 -18.04 19.72
C VAL A 414 13.01 -19.00 18.73
N ILE A 415 13.78 -19.59 17.80
CA ILE A 415 13.29 -20.58 16.82
C ILE A 415 12.55 -21.74 17.51
N ASN A 416 13.09 -22.26 18.61
CA ASN A 416 12.51 -23.39 19.33
C ASN A 416 11.37 -22.99 20.30
N GLY A 417 11.11 -21.69 20.49
CA GLY A 417 10.12 -21.21 21.47
C GLY A 417 10.52 -21.48 22.93
N THR A 418 11.82 -21.53 23.21
CA THR A 418 12.39 -21.77 24.55
C THR A 418 12.94 -20.51 25.21
N ALA A 419 13.04 -19.41 24.47
CA ALA A 419 13.30 -18.08 25.01
C ALA A 419 12.18 -17.62 25.96
N PRO A 420 12.44 -16.66 26.86
CA PRO A 420 11.39 -16.04 27.68
C PRO A 420 10.23 -15.54 26.80
N VAL A 421 9.01 -15.85 27.21
CA VAL A 421 7.78 -15.51 26.48
C VAL A 421 6.98 -14.46 27.25
N VAL A 422 6.54 -13.43 26.53
CA VAL A 422 5.58 -12.44 27.02
C VAL A 422 4.26 -12.66 26.30
N LYS A 423 3.17 -12.74 27.06
CA LYS A 423 1.82 -12.85 26.52
C LYS A 423 1.13 -11.51 26.58
N THR A 424 0.58 -11.06 25.45
CA THR A 424 -0.11 -9.76 25.35
C THR A 424 -1.29 -9.84 24.40
N THR A 425 -2.27 -8.97 24.59
CA THR A 425 -3.38 -8.73 23.63
C THR A 425 -3.12 -7.53 22.74
N GLU A 426 -2.10 -6.73 23.05
CA GLU A 426 -1.68 -5.57 22.27
C GLU A 426 -0.72 -5.99 21.16
N ALA A 427 -0.82 -5.36 19.99
CA ALA A 427 0.07 -5.59 18.84
C ALA A 427 1.50 -5.01 19.01
N GLY A 428 1.90 -4.73 20.25
CA GLY A 428 3.17 -4.14 20.62
C GLY A 428 3.69 -4.62 21.97
N PHE A 429 5.00 -4.58 22.13
CA PHE A 429 5.71 -5.02 23.33
C PHE A 429 6.95 -4.15 23.57
N THR A 430 7.11 -3.63 24.79
CA THR A 430 8.31 -2.88 25.20
C THR A 430 9.15 -3.77 26.13
N PRO A 431 10.33 -4.26 25.68
CA PRO A 431 11.18 -5.14 26.49
C PRO A 431 11.91 -4.43 27.64
N GLY A 432 11.80 -3.11 27.74
CA GLY A 432 12.68 -2.27 28.56
C GLY A 432 13.97 -1.92 27.82
N THR A 433 14.95 -1.36 28.53
CA THR A 433 16.24 -0.97 27.95
C THR A 433 17.07 -2.21 27.61
N LEU A 434 17.38 -2.39 26.32
CA LEU A 434 18.23 -3.46 25.82
C LEU A 434 19.73 -3.13 25.98
N ALA A 435 20.59 -4.15 25.95
CA ALA A 435 22.03 -3.96 26.01
C ALA A 435 22.56 -3.45 24.66
N LEU A 436 23.45 -2.45 24.69
CA LEU A 436 24.10 -1.86 23.51
C LEU A 436 25.01 -2.87 22.79
N GLY A 437 25.19 -2.70 21.48
CA GLY A 437 26.07 -3.51 20.64
C GLY A 437 25.64 -4.97 20.47
N GLN A 438 24.41 -5.32 20.83
CA GLN A 438 23.90 -6.69 20.77
C GLN A 438 22.93 -6.89 19.60
N THR A 439 22.95 -8.10 19.03
CA THR A 439 21.91 -8.57 18.10
C THR A 439 20.84 -9.33 18.88
N TYR A 440 19.60 -8.92 18.67
CA TYR A 440 18.41 -9.56 19.23
C TYR A 440 17.61 -10.23 18.13
N TYR A 441 17.07 -11.39 18.46
CA TYR A 441 16.15 -12.17 17.66
C TYR A 441 14.81 -12.18 18.35
N TRP A 442 13.74 -12.04 17.57
CA TRP A 442 12.40 -12.08 18.11
C TRP A 442 11.41 -12.69 17.15
N ARG A 443 10.32 -13.20 17.73
CA ARG A 443 9.22 -13.84 17.00
C ARG A 443 7.92 -13.58 17.75
N VAL A 444 6.84 -13.47 17.01
CA VAL A 444 5.49 -13.40 17.55
C VAL A 444 4.69 -14.59 17.06
N ASP A 445 4.25 -15.45 17.98
CA ASP A 445 3.30 -16.52 17.67
C ASP A 445 1.88 -16.02 17.92
N GLU A 446 1.03 -16.12 16.91
CA GLU A 446 -0.36 -15.66 16.97
C GLU A 446 -1.25 -16.75 17.57
N VAL A 447 -2.00 -16.40 18.61
CA VAL A 447 -2.77 -17.35 19.42
C VAL A 447 -4.26 -17.06 19.34
N ASN A 448 -5.05 -18.10 19.10
CA ASN A 448 -6.50 -18.08 19.23
C ASN A 448 -7.05 -19.46 19.62
N ASP A 449 -7.41 -19.64 20.89
CA ASP A 449 -7.91 -20.91 21.42
C ASP A 449 -9.31 -21.32 20.91
N ALA A 450 -10.04 -20.39 20.27
CA ALA A 450 -11.35 -20.66 19.68
C ALA A 450 -11.27 -21.28 18.27
N GLU A 451 -10.10 -21.22 17.62
CA GLU A 451 -9.89 -21.70 16.25
C GLU A 451 -9.35 -23.14 16.22
N ALA A 452 -9.52 -23.81 15.08
CA ALA A 452 -9.02 -25.18 14.89
C ALA A 452 -7.49 -25.25 14.99
N VAL A 453 -6.80 -24.26 14.42
CA VAL A 453 -5.35 -24.06 14.61
C VAL A 453 -5.16 -22.99 15.68
N LYS A 454 -4.75 -23.43 16.87
CA LYS A 454 -4.66 -22.56 18.05
C LYS A 454 -3.49 -21.60 18.04
N VAL A 455 -2.40 -21.98 17.40
CA VAL A 455 -1.16 -21.21 17.39
C VAL A 455 -0.58 -21.21 15.98
N TRP A 456 -0.37 -20.03 15.43
CA TRP A 456 0.38 -19.81 14.20
C TRP A 456 1.74 -19.24 14.54
N GLN A 457 2.76 -20.10 14.48
CA GLN A 457 4.14 -19.70 14.74
C GLN A 457 4.60 -18.66 13.70
N GLY A 458 5.15 -17.55 14.17
CA GLY A 458 5.64 -16.46 13.33
C GLY A 458 6.99 -16.75 12.67
N ASP A 459 7.41 -15.85 11.78
CA ASP A 459 8.78 -15.82 11.28
C ASP A 459 9.72 -15.18 12.32
N VAL A 460 11.00 -15.56 12.30
CA VAL A 460 12.01 -14.97 13.19
C VAL A 460 12.60 -13.72 12.54
N TRP A 461 12.56 -12.62 13.26
CA TRP A 461 13.16 -11.34 12.86
C TRP A 461 14.36 -11.04 13.75
N LYS A 462 15.29 -10.21 13.25
CA LYS A 462 16.45 -9.78 14.04
C LYS A 462 16.74 -8.29 13.87
N PHE A 463 17.37 -7.69 14.86
CA PHE A 463 17.90 -6.33 14.79
C PHE A 463 19.11 -6.20 15.71
N SER A 464 19.94 -5.17 15.49
CA SER A 464 21.07 -4.87 16.38
C SER A 464 20.92 -3.48 17.01
N THR A 465 21.19 -3.37 18.30
CA THR A 465 21.23 -2.08 19.01
C THR A 465 22.52 -1.33 18.71
N GLY A 466 22.50 0.00 18.77
CA GLY A 466 23.72 0.82 18.64
C GLY A 466 24.79 0.48 19.67
N GLU A 467 26.06 0.73 19.35
CA GLU A 467 27.19 0.47 20.26
C GLU A 467 27.32 1.53 21.36
N TYR A 468 26.75 2.71 21.14
CA TYR A 468 26.75 3.84 22.04
C TYR A 468 25.47 4.65 21.88
N LEU A 469 25.14 5.47 22.87
CA LEU A 469 24.07 6.46 22.78
C LEU A 469 24.70 7.81 22.45
N VAL A 470 24.24 8.46 21.38
CA VAL A 470 24.55 9.87 21.13
C VAL A 470 23.59 10.70 21.98
N VAL A 471 24.10 11.36 23.00
CA VAL A 471 23.34 12.33 23.79
C VAL A 471 23.68 13.71 23.23
N ASP A 472 22.75 14.30 22.46
CA ASP A 472 22.95 15.62 21.83
C ASP A 472 22.81 16.80 22.82
N ASP A 473 22.42 16.56 24.07
CA ASP A 473 22.18 17.60 25.07
C ASP A 473 23.07 17.44 26.32
N PHE A 474 24.38 17.57 26.15
CA PHE A 474 25.32 17.69 27.27
C PHE A 474 25.30 19.07 27.93
N GLU A 475 24.69 20.09 27.30
CA GLU A 475 24.76 21.50 27.74
C GLU A 475 23.62 21.91 28.70
N SER A 476 22.62 21.05 28.96
CA SER A 476 21.54 21.35 29.92
C SER A 476 21.81 20.95 31.37
N TYR A 477 22.95 20.29 31.66
CA TYR A 477 23.39 20.02 33.03
C TYR A 477 24.17 21.22 33.58
N THR A 478 23.48 22.10 34.31
CA THR A 478 24.13 23.00 35.27
C THR A 478 24.03 22.39 36.67
N ASP A 479 25.21 22.16 37.27
CA ASP A 479 25.54 21.58 38.58
C ASP A 479 24.47 21.54 39.68
#